data_AF-A0A8D9PCG2-F1
#
_entry.id   AF-A0A8D9PCG2-F1
#
_cell.length_a   1.000
_cell.length_b   1.000
_cell.length_c   1.000
_cell.angle_alpha   90.00
_cell.angle_beta   90.00
_cell.angle_gamma   90.00
#
_symmetry.space_group_name_H-M   'P 1'
#
loop_
_entity.id
_entity.type
_entity.pdbx_description
1 polymer ?
#
loop_
_entity_poly.entity_id
_entity_poly.type
_entity_poly.pdbx_seq_one_letter_code
_entity_poly.pdbx_strand_id
1 'polypeptide(L)'
;MFMQNRMPPNRLRTLETMEDIRQNCKGRLYANMFTVKEFSKTFKIGINTVYKLCKVDGFPVIQIGGKKYVVANDFNEWVMKNVGKVIDLC
;
A
#
# COMPACT_ATOMS: atom_id res chain seq x y z
N MET A 1 23.05 42.14 5.95
CA MET A 1 24.23 41.28 5.79
C MET A 1 23.72 39.88 5.47
N PHE A 2 23.94 39.41 4.25
CA PHE A 2 23.56 38.06 3.81
C PHE A 2 24.49 37.04 4.46
N MET A 3 23.96 36.02 5.14
CA MET A 3 24.67 34.75 5.31
C MET A 3 23.77 33.62 4.83
N GLN A 4 24.35 32.85 3.93
CA GLN A 4 23.72 31.99 2.96
C GLN A 4 23.15 30.72 3.58
N ASN A 5 22.02 30.29 3.00
CA ASN A 5 21.56 28.91 2.96
C ASN A 5 22.71 27.93 2.83
N ARG A 6 22.88 27.03 3.81
CA ARG A 6 23.48 25.71 3.62
C ARG A 6 22.77 24.69 4.50
N MET A 7 21.55 24.31 4.12
CA MET A 7 21.06 22.98 4.49
C MET A 7 21.84 21.95 3.66
N PRO A 8 22.46 20.93 4.28
CA PRO A 8 23.11 19.87 3.53
C PRO A 8 22.05 19.09 2.73
N PRO A 9 22.31 18.78 1.45
CA PRO A 9 21.36 18.04 0.63
C PRO A 9 21.44 16.57 1.01
N ASN A 10 20.56 16.09 1.89
CA ASN A 10 20.36 14.65 2.06
C ASN A 10 19.00 14.20 1.51
N ARG A 11 18.94 14.21 0.16
CA ARG A 11 18.37 13.21 -0.76
C ARG A 11 17.13 12.38 -0.37
N LEU A 12 16.22 12.90 0.44
CA LEU A 12 14.82 12.46 0.50
C LEU A 12 13.97 13.68 0.19
N ARG A 13 13.87 13.98 -1.12
CA ARG A 13 12.92 14.95 -1.64
C ARG A 13 11.51 14.58 -1.18
N THR A 14 10.83 15.58 -0.65
CA THR A 14 9.40 15.83 -0.82
C THR A 14 8.44 14.81 -0.19
N LEU A 15 8.32 14.87 1.13
CA LEU A 15 7.01 14.77 1.80
C LEU A 15 6.37 16.18 1.76
N GLU A 16 5.99 16.66 0.57
CA GLU A 16 5.53 18.04 0.36
C GLU A 16 4.00 18.21 0.34
N THR A 17 3.23 17.26 0.88
CA THR A 17 1.84 17.53 1.30
C THR A 17 1.54 16.88 2.64
N MET A 18 1.01 17.68 3.57
CA MET A 18 0.94 17.43 5.01
C MET A 18 -0.26 16.55 5.46
N GLU A 19 -1.06 15.99 4.55
CA GLU A 19 -2.34 15.28 4.87
C GLU A 19 -2.40 13.79 4.46
N ASP A 20 -1.55 13.30 3.54
CA ASP A 20 -1.72 11.96 2.94
C ASP A 20 -0.95 10.81 3.63
N ILE A 21 -0.02 11.13 4.54
CA ILE A 21 0.51 10.16 5.49
C ILE A 21 -0.50 10.03 6.64
N ARG A 22 -1.70 9.52 6.35
CA ARG A 22 -2.63 9.09 7.40
C ARG A 22 -1.91 8.07 8.26
N GLN A 23 -1.55 8.50 9.46
CA GLN A 23 -0.91 7.74 10.52
C GLN A 23 -1.56 6.35 10.65
N ASN A 24 -0.88 5.30 10.19
CA ASN A 24 -1.17 3.95 10.64
C ASN A 24 -0.10 3.54 11.67
N CYS A 25 -0.47 3.75 12.93
CA CYS A 25 0.05 3.31 14.24
C CYS A 25 1.54 3.06 14.54
N LYS A 26 2.50 2.96 13.60
CA LYS A 26 3.89 2.54 13.93
C LYS A 26 5.04 3.10 13.06
N GLY A 27 4.85 4.20 12.32
CA GLY A 27 5.97 4.96 11.73
C GLY A 27 6.94 4.19 10.81
N ARG A 28 6.46 3.18 10.07
CA ARG A 28 7.30 2.44 9.10
C ARG A 28 7.13 3.02 7.70
N LEU A 29 8.24 3.23 6.99
CA LEU A 29 8.28 3.67 5.57
C LEU A 29 7.55 2.71 4.60
N TYR A 30 7.27 1.47 5.02
CA TYR A 30 6.42 0.50 4.33
C TYR A 30 4.92 0.63 4.67
N ALA A 31 4.47 1.80 5.14
CA ALA A 31 3.10 2.05 5.60
C ALA A 31 2.00 1.62 4.60
N ASN A 32 2.37 1.47 3.32
CA ASN A 32 1.48 1.10 2.23
C ASN A 32 1.52 -0.39 1.86
N MET A 33 2.13 -1.28 2.63
CA MET A 33 2.12 -2.72 2.35
C MET A 33 1.56 -3.53 3.51
N PHE A 34 0.60 -4.38 3.21
CA PHE A 34 -0.01 -5.30 4.17
C PHE A 34 0.41 -6.72 3.87
N THR A 35 0.80 -7.50 4.88
CA THR A 35 0.75 -8.96 4.70
C THR A 35 -0.69 -9.39 4.43
N VAL A 36 -0.89 -10.54 3.78
CA VAL A 36 -2.24 -11.11 3.57
C VAL A 36 -3.06 -11.19 4.87
N LYS A 37 -2.41 -11.53 6.00
CA LYS A 37 -3.05 -11.59 7.31
C LYS A 37 -3.48 -10.21 7.83
N GLU A 38 -2.63 -9.20 7.70
CA GLU A 38 -2.97 -7.83 8.10
C GLU A 38 -4.06 -7.27 7.20
N PHE A 39 -3.95 -7.47 5.89
CA PHE A 39 -4.94 -7.03 4.91
C PHE A 39 -6.34 -7.60 5.23
N SER A 40 -6.41 -8.91 5.47
CA SER A 40 -7.65 -9.59 5.88
C SER A 40 -8.28 -8.96 7.14
N LYS A 41 -7.46 -8.63 8.15
CA LYS A 41 -7.94 -8.03 9.41
C LYS A 41 -8.38 -6.58 9.24
N THR A 42 -7.67 -5.81 8.42
CA THR A 42 -7.91 -4.38 8.17
C THR A 42 -9.18 -4.18 7.33
N PHE A 43 -9.30 -4.89 6.21
CA PHE A 43 -10.41 -4.75 5.26
C PHE A 43 -11.58 -5.69 5.55
N LYS A 44 -11.49 -6.53 6.59
CA LYS A 44 -12.51 -7.52 6.98
C LYS A 44 -12.90 -8.50 5.87
N ILE A 45 -11.94 -8.82 5.00
CA ILE A 45 -12.11 -9.82 3.93
C ILE A 45 -11.57 -11.15 4.44
N GLY A 46 -12.32 -12.24 4.22
CA GLY A 46 -11.92 -13.59 4.61
C GLY A 46 -10.55 -13.96 4.04
N ILE A 47 -9.68 -14.55 4.87
CA ILE A 47 -8.28 -14.79 4.47
C ILE A 47 -8.15 -15.67 3.21
N ASN A 48 -9.04 -16.64 3.05
CA ASN A 48 -9.09 -17.49 1.85
C ASN A 48 -9.45 -16.68 0.60
N THR A 49 -10.39 -15.75 0.72
CA THR A 49 -10.76 -14.80 -0.33
C THR A 49 -9.58 -13.91 -0.71
N VAL A 50 -8.82 -13.41 0.26
CA VAL A 50 -7.60 -12.62 -0.03
C VAL A 50 -6.55 -13.46 -0.76
N TYR A 51 -6.34 -14.72 -0.36
CA TYR A 51 -5.42 -15.60 -1.11
C TYR A 51 -5.89 -15.89 -2.53
N LYS A 52 -7.19 -16.01 -2.77
CA LYS A 52 -7.77 -16.12 -4.11
C LYS A 52 -7.57 -14.83 -4.91
N LEU A 53 -7.81 -13.67 -4.30
CA LEU A 53 -7.54 -12.35 -4.90
C LEU A 53 -6.08 -12.19 -5.30
N CYS A 54 -5.14 -12.66 -4.49
CA CYS A 54 -3.72 -12.66 -4.85
C CYS A 54 -3.35 -13.51 -6.08
N LYS A 55 -4.28 -14.30 -6.63
CA LYS A 55 -4.11 -15.04 -7.88
C LYS A 55 -4.82 -14.37 -9.05
N VAL A 56 -5.64 -13.35 -8.81
CA VAL A 56 -6.35 -12.61 -9.86
C VAL A 56 -5.36 -11.71 -10.57
N ASP A 57 -5.39 -11.74 -11.90
CA ASP A 57 -4.53 -10.92 -12.73
C ASP A 57 -4.78 -9.43 -12.47
N GLY A 58 -3.68 -8.68 -12.30
CA GLY A 58 -3.72 -7.26 -12.00
C GLY A 58 -4.07 -6.92 -10.55
N PHE A 59 -4.27 -7.89 -9.66
CA PHE A 59 -4.37 -7.61 -8.23
C PHE A 59 -3.00 -7.15 -7.69
N PRO A 60 -2.93 -6.07 -6.87
CA PRO A 60 -1.69 -5.43 -6.46
C PRO A 60 -0.99 -6.18 -5.33
N VAL A 61 -0.47 -7.36 -5.68
CA VAL A 61 0.30 -8.23 -4.79
C VAL A 61 1.75 -8.29 -5.26
N ILE A 62 2.66 -8.22 -4.30
CA ILE A 62 4.07 -8.56 -4.50
C ILE A 62 4.42 -9.77 -3.65
N GLN A 63 5.33 -10.59 -4.16
CA GLN A 63 5.90 -11.70 -3.41
C GLN A 63 7.37 -11.42 -3.14
N ILE A 64 7.72 -11.33 -1.85
CA ILE A 64 9.10 -11.17 -1.41
C ILE A 64 9.49 -12.45 -0.67
N GLY A 65 10.35 -13.24 -1.30
CA GLY A 65 10.66 -14.60 -0.85
C GLY A 65 9.41 -15.48 -0.80
N GLY A 66 9.10 -16.05 0.37
CA GLY A 66 7.91 -16.87 0.59
C GLY A 66 6.66 -16.13 1.08
N LYS A 67 6.71 -14.79 1.23
CA LYS A 67 5.62 -13.99 1.80
C LYS A 67 4.98 -13.08 0.75
N LYS A 68 3.65 -13.00 0.78
CA LYS A 68 2.85 -12.11 -0.07
C LYS A 68 2.47 -10.84 0.68
N TYR A 69 2.58 -9.71 -0.02
CA TYR A 69 2.23 -8.38 0.47
C TYR A 69 1.30 -7.70 -0.52
N VAL A 70 0.27 -7.03 -0.02
CA VAL A 70 -0.68 -6.23 -0.82
C VAL A 70 -0.31 -4.77 -0.69
N VAL A 71 -0.14 -4.08 -1.81
CA VAL A 71 0.17 -2.66 -1.85
C VAL A 71 -1.15 -1.87 -1.73
N ALA A 72 -1.30 -1.13 -0.64
CA ALA A 72 -2.51 -0.42 -0.26
C ALA A 72 -2.93 0.66 -1.27
N ASN A 73 -1.94 1.39 -1.81
CA ASN A 73 -2.20 2.48 -2.75
C ASN A 73 -2.77 1.94 -4.05
N ASP A 74 -2.07 0.96 -4.63
CA ASP A 74 -2.48 0.26 -5.85
C ASP A 74 -3.78 -0.53 -5.63
N PHE A 75 -4.05 -1.01 -4.42
CA PHE A 75 -5.32 -1.64 -4.07
C PHE A 75 -6.49 -0.67 -4.23
N ASN A 76 -6.34 0.58 -3.79
CA ASN A 76 -7.38 1.59 -3.99
C ASN A 76 -7.65 1.82 -5.49
N GLU A 77 -6.59 1.91 -6.30
CA GLU A 77 -6.75 2.03 -7.76
C GLU A 77 -7.43 0.81 -8.37
N TRP A 78 -7.05 -0.39 -7.94
CA TRP A 78 -7.65 -1.63 -8.39
C TRP A 78 -9.15 -1.68 -8.02
N VAL A 79 -9.53 -1.27 -6.82
CA VAL A 79 -10.94 -1.15 -6.41
C VAL A 79 -11.68 -0.19 -7.33
N MET A 80 -11.15 1.01 -7.58
CA MET A 80 -11.79 2.01 -8.45
C MET A 80 -12.01 1.48 -9.88
N LYS A 81 -11.06 0.72 -10.43
CA LYS A 81 -11.17 0.09 -11.76
C LYS A 81 -12.20 -1.05 -11.82
N ASN A 82 -12.57 -1.60 -10.67
CA ASN A 82 -13.46 -2.76 -10.55
C ASN A 82 -14.81 -2.42 -9.90
N VAL A 83 -15.10 -1.14 -9.64
CA VAL A 83 -16.42 -0.70 -9.18
C VAL A 83 -17.48 -1.17 -10.17
N GLY A 84 -18.53 -1.81 -9.65
CA GLY A 84 -19.64 -2.34 -10.46
C GLY A 84 -19.34 -3.66 -11.17
N LYS A 85 -18.14 -4.23 -11.02
CA LYS A 85 -17.77 -5.54 -11.60
C LYS A 85 -17.85 -6.64 -10.54
N VAL A 86 -18.24 -7.83 -10.96
CA VAL A 86 -18.13 -9.04 -10.15
C VAL A 86 -16.76 -9.66 -10.42
N ILE A 87 -15.95 -9.82 -9.36
CA ILE A 87 -14.67 -10.51 -9.46
C ILE A 87 -14.91 -11.99 -9.27
N ASP A 88 -14.66 -12.77 -10.31
CA ASP A 88 -14.68 -14.23 -10.20
C ASP A 88 -13.42 -14.71 -9.48
N LEU A 89 -13.62 -15.54 -8.46
CA LEU A 89 -12.57 -16.09 -7.58
C LEU A 89 -12.51 -17.62 -7.65
N CYS A 90 -13.06 -18.19 -8.72
CA CYS A 90 -13.05 -19.62 -8.99
C CYS A 90 -11.63 -20.17 -9.18
#